data_AF-A0A2V3J1D2-F1
#
_entry.id   AF-A0A2V3J1D2-F1
#
_cell.length_a   1.000
_cell.length_b   1.000
_cell.length_c   1.000
_cell.angle_alpha   90.00
_cell.angle_beta   90.00
_cell.angle_gamma   90.00
#
_symmetry.space_group_name_H-M   'P 1'
#
loop_
_entity.id
_entity.type
_entity.pdbx_description
1 polymer ?
#
loop_
_entity_poly.entity_id
_entity_poly.type
_entity_poly.pdbx_seq_one_letter_code
_entity_poly.pdbx_strand_id
1 'polypeptide(L)'
;MMHKIKKATVRDRTADNAEFADYRNRLERLGAYLRASSAALNESEKSWKDVCNRQKIFAEAFANSYPDKDEVRDFGKQSAQCSQALVKEFVLKTEGSTAPHWQVDAVVQDYLTEICAIASEYKPIADAKTEVAMYTRKVDDLQNAKKQDESKISRNIEKLEEAKKAYEDILERVVEKMKAVYNKRQVALKATYVAYWSSQLRAFNLLDASLEPTRAFVEGSVESLSGVQIKNMTEEDIQKFLETNTTPTSTPKKTAVTAETKALPTSPVEDSTEAPAEPTATAI
;
A
#
# COMPACT_ATOMS: atom_id res chain seq x y z
N MET A 1 -16.09 -31.43 -65.28
CA MET A 1 -16.81 -30.40 -64.49
C MET A 1 -15.77 -29.49 -63.86
N MET A 2 -15.72 -28.22 -64.26
CA MET A 2 -14.80 -27.21 -63.70
C MET A 2 -15.31 -26.75 -62.33
N HIS A 3 -14.69 -27.19 -61.24
CA HIS A 3 -14.90 -26.57 -59.94
C HIS A 3 -14.07 -25.27 -59.86
N LYS A 4 -14.76 -24.13 -59.96
CA LYS A 4 -14.19 -22.81 -59.71
C LYS A 4 -13.87 -22.70 -58.22
N ILE A 5 -12.61 -22.87 -57.85
CA ILE A 5 -12.12 -22.53 -56.50
C ILE A 5 -12.15 -21.01 -56.40
N LYS A 6 -13.02 -20.49 -55.53
CA LYS A 6 -13.12 -19.06 -55.24
C LYS A 6 -11.75 -18.59 -54.71
N LYS A 7 -11.13 -17.61 -55.36
CA LYS A 7 -9.96 -16.88 -54.83
C LYS A 7 -10.36 -16.30 -53.47
N ALA A 8 -9.94 -16.94 -52.39
CA ALA A 8 -10.04 -16.39 -51.05
C ALA A 8 -9.02 -15.24 -50.96
N THR A 9 -9.49 -14.01 -50.97
CA THR A 9 -8.66 -12.85 -50.67
C THR A 9 -8.32 -12.93 -49.18
N VAL A 10 -7.14 -13.45 -48.85
CA VAL A 10 -6.63 -13.46 -47.48
C VAL A 10 -6.31 -12.01 -47.12
N ARG A 11 -7.29 -11.30 -46.57
CA ARG A 11 -7.02 -10.01 -45.93
C ARG A 11 -6.23 -10.30 -44.66
N ASP A 12 -5.03 -9.76 -44.60
CA ASP A 12 -4.24 -9.68 -43.38
C ASP A 12 -5.05 -8.92 -42.33
N ARG A 13 -5.66 -9.67 -41.40
CA ARG A 13 -6.44 -9.17 -40.28
C ARG A 13 -5.63 -9.20 -38.99
N THR A 14 -4.30 -9.27 -39.06
CA THR A 14 -3.46 -9.18 -37.85
C THR A 14 -3.08 -7.74 -37.48
N ALA A 15 -4.00 -6.79 -37.71
CA ALA A 15 -3.89 -5.47 -37.10
C ALA A 15 -3.77 -5.62 -35.59
N ASP A 16 -2.87 -4.88 -34.95
CA ASP A 16 -2.73 -4.89 -33.50
C ASP A 16 -4.10 -4.67 -32.87
N ASN A 17 -4.52 -5.60 -32.01
CA ASN A 17 -5.81 -5.50 -31.35
C ASN A 17 -5.79 -4.28 -30.42
N ALA A 18 -6.52 -3.24 -30.83
CA ALA A 18 -6.55 -1.96 -30.16
C ALA A 18 -7.07 -2.06 -28.72
N GLU A 19 -8.01 -2.98 -28.47
CA GLU A 19 -8.57 -3.21 -27.14
C GLU A 19 -7.55 -3.85 -26.21
N PHE A 20 -6.83 -4.88 -26.67
CA PHE A 20 -5.70 -5.46 -25.94
C PHE A 20 -4.64 -4.41 -25.63
N ALA A 21 -4.24 -3.60 -26.62
CA ALA A 21 -3.24 -2.55 -26.43
C ALA A 21 -3.71 -1.48 -25.41
N ASP A 22 -4.98 -1.07 -25.46
CA ASP A 22 -5.55 -0.10 -24.51
C ASP A 22 -5.55 -0.65 -23.08
N TYR A 23 -6.11 -1.82 -22.84
CA TYR A 23 -6.14 -2.42 -21.50
C TYR A 23 -4.74 -2.73 -20.98
N ARG A 24 -3.81 -3.14 -21.84
CA ARG A 24 -2.42 -3.40 -21.45
C ARG A 24 -1.78 -2.12 -20.91
N ASN A 25 -1.88 -1.03 -21.68
CA ASN A 25 -1.35 0.27 -21.27
C ASN A 25 -1.99 0.76 -19.97
N ARG A 26 -3.32 0.59 -19.81
CA ARG A 26 -4.04 0.98 -18.59
C ARG A 26 -3.56 0.20 -17.37
N LEU A 27 -3.42 -1.13 -17.49
CA LEU A 27 -2.97 -2.00 -16.41
C LEU A 27 -1.48 -1.77 -16.07
N GLU A 28 -0.63 -1.54 -17.07
CA GLU A 28 0.79 -1.22 -16.85
C GLU A 28 0.95 0.10 -16.09
N ARG A 29 0.25 1.17 -16.52
CA ARG A 29 0.26 2.47 -15.83
C ARG A 29 -0.27 2.38 -14.40
N LEU A 30 -1.40 1.68 -14.23
CA LEU A 30 -1.99 1.47 -12.91
C LEU A 30 -1.04 0.68 -12.01
N GLY A 31 -0.46 -0.41 -12.50
CA GLY A 31 0.50 -1.21 -11.74
C GLY A 31 1.75 -0.41 -11.36
N ALA A 32 2.26 0.45 -12.25
CA ALA A 32 3.37 1.34 -11.93
C ALA A 32 3.01 2.34 -10.82
N TYR A 33 1.83 2.96 -10.91
CA TYR A 33 1.32 3.88 -9.89
C TYR A 33 1.19 3.20 -8.52
N LEU A 34 0.52 2.04 -8.47
CA LEU A 34 0.28 1.32 -7.22
C LEU A 34 1.61 0.90 -6.55
N ARG A 35 2.59 0.40 -7.32
CA ARG A 35 3.93 0.09 -6.78
C ARG A 35 4.63 1.32 -6.21
N ALA A 36 4.56 2.44 -6.93
CA ALA A 36 5.13 3.70 -6.45
C ALA A 36 4.45 4.18 -5.17
N SER A 37 3.13 4.03 -5.06
CA SER A 37 2.38 4.39 -3.85
C SER A 37 2.71 3.50 -2.65
N SER A 38 2.79 2.17 -2.82
CA SER A 38 3.22 1.28 -1.74
C SER A 38 4.67 1.55 -1.33
N ALA A 39 5.56 1.89 -2.27
CA ALA A 39 6.91 2.34 -1.95
C ALA A 39 6.90 3.65 -1.14
N ALA A 40 6.04 4.62 -1.50
CA ALA A 40 5.89 5.86 -0.76
C ALA A 40 5.35 5.66 0.68
N LEU A 41 4.47 4.66 0.89
CA LEU A 41 4.04 4.26 2.23
C LEU A 41 5.21 3.75 3.08
N ASN A 42 6.02 2.84 2.52
CA ASN A 42 7.22 2.33 3.18
C ASN A 42 8.22 3.46 3.52
N GLU A 43 8.45 4.36 2.57
CA GLU A 43 9.38 5.47 2.76
C GLU A 43 8.88 6.48 3.79
N SER A 44 7.57 6.70 3.84
CA SER A 44 6.98 7.54 4.87
C SER A 44 7.16 6.96 6.27
N GLU A 45 7.09 5.65 6.45
CA GLU A 45 7.34 5.02 7.75
C GLU A 45 8.78 5.25 8.22
N LYS A 46 9.76 5.13 7.31
CA LYS A 46 11.15 5.47 7.61
C LYS A 46 11.32 6.94 7.99
N SER A 47 10.67 7.83 7.23
CA SER A 47 10.70 9.27 7.51
C SER A 47 10.17 9.58 8.91
N TRP A 48 9.09 8.92 9.34
CA TRP A 48 8.56 9.06 10.70
C TRP A 48 9.51 8.53 11.77
N LYS A 49 10.17 7.39 11.53
CA LYS A 49 11.22 6.87 12.43
C LYS A 49 12.35 7.88 12.59
N ASP A 50 12.79 8.50 11.50
CA ASP A 50 13.83 9.52 11.53
C ASP A 50 13.41 10.77 12.32
N VAL A 51 12.17 11.25 12.15
CA VAL A 51 11.62 12.37 12.93
C VAL A 51 11.67 12.05 14.44
N CYS A 52 11.18 10.87 14.84
CA CYS A 52 11.16 10.47 16.25
C CYS A 52 12.58 10.32 16.81
N ASN A 53 13.52 9.78 16.02
CA ASN A 53 14.92 9.66 16.43
C ASN A 53 15.59 11.03 16.62
N ARG A 54 15.34 11.99 15.73
CA ARG A 54 15.88 13.36 15.88
C ARG A 54 15.34 14.05 17.12
N GLN A 55 14.04 13.90 17.41
CA GLN A 55 13.43 14.43 18.63
C GLN A 55 14.08 13.84 19.89
N LYS A 56 14.26 12.52 19.91
CA LYS A 56 14.96 11.82 20.99
C LYS A 56 16.38 12.37 21.19
N ILE A 57 17.17 12.48 20.12
CA ILE A 57 18.55 12.98 20.18
C ILE A 57 18.60 14.39 20.76
N PHE A 58 17.70 15.27 20.33
CA PHE A 58 17.59 16.62 20.88
C PHE A 58 17.28 16.60 22.38
N ALA A 59 16.24 15.85 22.79
CA ALA A 59 15.81 15.80 24.19
C ALA A 59 16.90 15.21 25.11
N GLU A 60 17.60 14.15 24.67
CA GLU A 60 18.73 13.58 25.38
C GLU A 60 19.91 14.56 25.49
N ALA A 61 20.28 15.23 24.39
CA ALA A 61 21.35 16.22 24.39
C ALA A 61 21.02 17.38 25.33
N PHE A 62 19.78 17.86 25.33
CA PHE A 62 19.33 18.92 26.22
C PHE A 62 19.40 18.47 27.69
N ALA A 63 18.80 17.33 28.03
CA ALA A 63 18.79 16.80 29.40
C ALA A 63 20.20 16.56 29.98
N ASN A 64 21.16 16.19 29.12
CA ASN A 64 22.55 15.94 29.51
C ASN A 64 23.41 17.19 29.60
N SER A 65 23.14 18.21 28.78
CA SER A 65 23.97 19.43 28.71
C SER A 65 23.43 20.59 29.55
N TYR A 66 22.16 20.54 29.97
CA TYR A 66 21.56 21.58 30.78
C TYR A 66 22.25 21.70 32.16
N PRO A 67 22.82 22.88 32.50
CA PRO A 67 23.74 23.02 33.63
C PRO A 67 23.03 23.07 34.99
N ASP A 68 21.81 23.61 35.03
CA ASP A 68 21.12 23.90 36.27
C ASP A 68 20.21 22.74 36.72
N LYS A 69 19.99 22.64 38.03
CA LYS A 69 19.14 21.58 38.62
C LYS A 69 17.76 22.14 38.96
N ASP A 70 17.05 22.55 37.92
CA ASP A 70 15.72 23.15 38.04
C ASP A 70 14.66 22.37 37.25
N GLU A 71 13.46 22.93 37.19
CA GLU A 71 12.30 22.34 36.51
C GLU A 71 12.54 22.15 35.01
N VAL A 72 13.31 23.04 34.37
CA VAL A 72 13.64 22.94 32.94
C VAL A 72 14.46 21.68 32.67
N ARG A 73 15.40 21.35 33.57
CA ARG A 73 16.15 20.09 33.49
C ARG A 73 15.25 18.87 33.63
N ASP A 74 14.28 18.91 34.55
CA ASP A 74 13.38 17.79 34.79
C ASP A 74 12.40 17.60 33.62
N PHE A 75 11.90 18.68 32.99
CA PHE A 75 11.18 18.62 31.73
C PHE A 75 12.05 18.10 30.57
N GLY A 76 13.32 18.47 30.53
CA GLY A 76 14.29 17.91 29.58
C GLY A 76 14.40 16.39 29.70
N LYS A 77 14.57 15.87 30.92
CA LYS A 77 14.60 14.42 31.18
C LYS A 77 13.27 13.73 30.83
N GLN A 78 12.14 14.33 31.21
CA GLN A 78 10.82 13.79 30.89
C GLN A 78 10.62 13.72 29.37
N SER A 79 10.99 14.77 28.63
CA SER A 79 10.92 14.80 27.17
C SER A 79 11.83 13.75 26.53
N ALA A 80 13.01 13.49 27.10
CA ALA A 80 13.90 12.42 26.64
C ALA A 80 13.28 11.03 26.85
N GLN A 81 12.67 10.78 28.02
CA GLN A 81 11.96 9.53 28.31
C GLN A 81 10.76 9.32 27.37
N CYS A 82 9.91 10.35 27.20
CA CYS A 82 8.78 10.33 26.28
C CYS A 82 9.21 10.07 24.83
N SER A 83 10.27 10.75 24.36
CA SER A 83 10.80 10.55 23.00
C SER A 83 11.41 9.17 22.82
N GLN A 84 12.05 8.61 23.85
CA GLN A 84 12.55 7.23 23.82
C GLN A 84 11.41 6.21 23.76
N ALA A 85 10.32 6.42 24.51
CA ALA A 85 9.13 5.60 24.45
C ALA A 85 8.46 5.68 23.07
N LEU A 86 8.36 6.89 22.49
CA LEU A 86 7.85 7.12 21.15
C LEU A 86 8.63 6.34 20.09
N VAL A 87 9.95 6.40 20.11
CA VAL A 87 10.81 5.61 19.19
C VAL A 87 10.56 4.12 19.37
N LYS A 88 10.47 3.62 20.61
CA LYS A 88 10.15 2.20 20.87
C LYS A 88 8.79 1.82 20.33
N GLU A 89 7.77 2.65 20.50
CA GLU A 89 6.43 2.38 19.95
C GLU A 89 6.41 2.38 18.42
N PHE A 90 7.15 3.30 17.79
CA PHE A 90 7.34 3.27 16.34
C PHE A 90 8.10 2.02 15.90
N VAL A 91 9.13 1.56 16.60
CA VAL A 91 9.85 0.33 16.20
C VAL A 91 9.00 -0.93 16.45
N LEU A 92 8.48 -1.11 17.67
CA LEU A 92 7.73 -2.30 18.08
C LEU A 92 6.40 -2.47 17.33
N LYS A 93 5.73 -1.38 16.96
CA LYS A 93 4.47 -1.46 16.19
C LYS A 93 4.69 -1.34 14.66
N THR A 94 5.93 -1.26 14.18
CA THR A 94 6.25 -1.33 12.73
C THR A 94 6.85 -2.68 12.36
N GLU A 95 7.37 -3.44 13.33
CA GLU A 95 7.71 -4.85 13.17
C GLU A 95 6.44 -5.73 13.17
N GLY A 96 5.61 -5.62 12.13
CA GLY A 96 4.49 -6.54 11.94
C GLY A 96 3.40 -6.12 10.96
N SER A 97 2.95 -7.09 10.16
CA SER A 97 1.78 -7.07 9.26
C SER A 97 0.43 -6.76 9.96
N THR A 98 0.42 -6.57 11.29
CA THR A 98 -0.80 -6.42 12.10
C THR A 98 -1.37 -5.00 12.12
N ALA A 99 -0.64 -3.99 11.64
CA ALA A 99 -1.18 -2.64 11.57
C ALA A 99 -2.31 -2.53 10.52
N PRO A 100 -3.42 -1.81 10.81
CA PRO A 100 -4.53 -1.71 9.88
C PRO A 100 -4.14 -1.21 8.47
N HIS A 101 -3.20 -0.26 8.36
CA HIS A 101 -2.74 0.23 7.05
C HIS A 101 -1.96 -0.82 6.25
N TRP A 102 -1.22 -1.72 6.90
CA TRP A 102 -0.54 -2.83 6.24
C TRP A 102 -1.53 -3.89 5.73
N GLN A 103 -2.61 -4.13 6.48
CA GLN A 103 -3.70 -5.00 6.02
C GLN A 103 -4.41 -4.41 4.79
N VAL A 104 -4.58 -3.09 4.74
CA VAL A 104 -5.15 -2.42 3.56
C VAL A 104 -4.16 -2.40 2.39
N ASP A 105 -2.86 -2.19 2.62
CA ASP A 105 -1.84 -2.28 1.56
C ASP A 105 -1.71 -3.71 1.01
N ALA A 106 -1.95 -4.76 1.82
CA ALA A 106 -1.98 -6.14 1.34
C ALA A 106 -3.02 -6.34 0.22
N VAL A 107 -4.19 -5.68 0.30
CA VAL A 107 -5.18 -5.70 -0.79
C VAL A 107 -4.61 -5.09 -2.09
N VAL A 108 -3.76 -4.08 -1.97
CA VAL A 108 -3.05 -3.48 -3.12
C VAL A 108 -2.01 -4.45 -3.68
N GLN A 109 -1.27 -5.15 -2.83
CA GLN A 109 -0.29 -6.16 -3.25
C GLN A 109 -0.95 -7.36 -3.94
N ASP A 110 -2.09 -7.82 -3.44
CA ASP A 110 -2.87 -8.89 -4.07
C ASP A 110 -3.33 -8.48 -5.47
N TYR A 111 -3.86 -7.25 -5.60
CA TYR A 111 -4.27 -6.72 -6.90
C TYR A 111 -3.08 -6.52 -7.86
N LEU A 112 -1.92 -6.09 -7.37
CA LEU A 112 -0.69 -6.04 -8.15
C LEU A 112 -0.26 -7.43 -8.64
N THR A 113 -0.44 -8.45 -7.82
CA THR A 113 -0.17 -9.85 -8.18
C THR A 113 -1.10 -10.31 -9.30
N GLU A 114 -2.39 -9.97 -9.25
CA GLU A 114 -3.33 -10.24 -10.35
C GLU A 114 -2.90 -9.56 -11.67
N ILE A 115 -2.46 -8.29 -11.61
CA ILE A 115 -1.95 -7.57 -12.80
C ILE A 115 -0.72 -8.29 -13.38
N CYS A 116 0.22 -8.71 -12.53
CA CYS A 116 1.41 -9.44 -12.95
C CYS A 116 1.07 -10.81 -13.56
N ALA A 117 0.09 -11.52 -12.99
CA ALA A 117 -0.39 -12.80 -13.50
C ALA A 117 -0.92 -12.65 -14.94
N ILE A 118 -1.74 -11.64 -15.20
CA ILE A 118 -2.21 -11.35 -16.57
C ILE A 118 -1.07 -10.97 -17.51
N ALA A 119 -0.10 -10.18 -17.04
CA ALA A 119 1.04 -9.79 -17.87
C ALA A 119 1.86 -10.99 -18.37
N SER A 120 1.89 -12.09 -17.60
CA SER A 120 2.54 -13.34 -18.03
C SER A 120 1.84 -14.00 -19.24
N GLU A 121 0.55 -13.71 -19.47
CA GLU A 121 -0.22 -14.25 -20.61
C GLU A 121 0.00 -13.47 -21.92
N TYR A 122 0.76 -12.37 -21.91
CA TYR A 122 1.02 -11.57 -23.12
C TYR A 122 1.96 -12.25 -24.11
N LYS A 123 2.92 -13.05 -23.61
CA LYS A 123 3.87 -13.77 -24.47
C LYS A 123 3.16 -14.81 -25.37
N PRO A 124 2.27 -15.67 -24.85
CA PRO A 124 1.44 -16.55 -25.69
C PRO A 124 0.69 -15.85 -26.83
N ILE A 125 0.19 -14.63 -26.61
CA ILE A 125 -0.47 -13.83 -27.68
C ILE A 125 0.52 -13.47 -28.78
N ALA A 126 1.71 -12.99 -28.40
CA ALA A 126 2.76 -12.62 -29.34
C ALA A 126 3.26 -13.82 -30.15
N ASP A 127 3.41 -14.98 -29.50
CA ASP A 127 3.81 -16.23 -30.14
C ASP A 127 2.74 -16.69 -31.15
N ALA A 128 1.46 -16.69 -30.76
CA ALA A 128 0.36 -17.03 -31.67
C ALA A 128 0.24 -16.07 -32.85
N LYS A 129 0.45 -14.76 -32.63
CA LYS A 129 0.49 -13.76 -33.71
C LYS A 129 1.62 -14.03 -34.70
N THR A 130 2.79 -14.43 -34.19
CA THR A 130 3.95 -14.78 -35.02
C THR A 130 3.65 -16.00 -35.89
N GLU A 131 2.93 -16.99 -35.36
CA GLU A 131 2.50 -18.17 -36.10
C GLU A 131 1.52 -17.82 -37.23
N VAL A 132 0.55 -16.94 -36.98
CA VAL A 132 -0.35 -16.42 -38.03
C VAL A 132 0.43 -15.71 -39.14
N ALA A 133 1.39 -14.85 -38.78
CA ALA A 133 2.22 -14.13 -39.74
C ALA A 133 3.07 -15.09 -40.59
N MET A 134 3.63 -16.14 -39.98
CA MET A 134 4.39 -17.17 -40.67
C MET A 134 3.53 -17.91 -41.71
N TYR A 135 2.35 -18.39 -41.33
CA TYR A 135 1.48 -19.11 -42.28
C TYR A 135 0.88 -18.19 -43.34
N THR A 136 0.61 -16.92 -43.01
CA THR A 136 0.18 -15.90 -43.99
C THR A 136 1.24 -15.75 -45.08
N ARG A 137 2.49 -15.49 -44.69
CA ARG A 137 3.61 -15.39 -45.63
C ARG A 137 3.79 -16.66 -46.47
N LYS A 138 3.66 -17.83 -45.84
CA LYS A 138 3.82 -19.11 -46.53
C LYS A 138 2.72 -19.37 -47.56
N VAL A 139 1.48 -19.01 -47.24
CA VAL A 139 0.37 -19.08 -48.19
C VAL A 139 0.61 -18.12 -49.35
N ASP A 140 1.02 -16.88 -49.08
CA ASP A 140 1.33 -15.89 -50.11
C ASP A 140 2.48 -16.35 -51.02
N ASP A 141 3.57 -16.86 -50.46
CA ASP A 141 4.72 -17.37 -51.22
C ASP A 141 4.32 -18.55 -52.13
N LEU A 142 3.49 -19.47 -51.64
CA LEU A 142 3.01 -20.63 -52.41
C LEU A 142 2.02 -20.22 -53.51
N GLN A 143 1.15 -19.25 -53.24
CA GLN A 143 0.21 -18.73 -54.23
C GLN A 143 0.92 -17.92 -55.34
N ASN A 144 2.05 -17.30 -55.04
CA ASN A 144 2.83 -16.52 -56.01
C ASN A 144 3.93 -17.33 -56.73
N ALA A 145 4.08 -18.62 -56.41
CA ALA A 145 5.09 -19.48 -57.01
C ALA A 145 4.80 -19.77 -58.50
N LYS A 146 5.85 -19.86 -59.32
CA LYS A 146 5.75 -20.20 -60.77
C LYS A 146 5.05 -21.55 -61.05
N LYS A 147 5.19 -22.51 -60.13
CA LYS A 147 4.48 -23.80 -60.16
C LYS A 147 3.68 -23.92 -58.87
N GLN A 148 2.36 -23.78 -58.99
CA GLN A 148 1.44 -23.91 -57.87
C GLN A 148 1.15 -25.38 -57.59
N ASP A 149 1.27 -25.75 -56.32
CA ASP A 149 0.93 -27.08 -55.81
C ASP A 149 -0.34 -26.92 -54.95
N GLU A 150 -1.50 -27.15 -55.57
CA GLU A 150 -2.83 -26.94 -54.96
C GLU A 150 -3.01 -27.71 -53.64
N SER A 151 -2.41 -28.90 -53.52
CA SER A 151 -2.46 -29.70 -52.31
C SER A 151 -1.66 -29.03 -51.17
N LYS A 152 -0.46 -28.51 -51.47
CA LYS A 152 0.33 -27.76 -50.49
C LYS A 152 -0.29 -26.43 -50.12
N ILE A 153 -0.88 -25.72 -51.09
CA ILE A 153 -1.59 -24.46 -50.84
C ILE A 153 -2.75 -24.72 -49.87
N SER A 154 -3.60 -25.70 -50.18
CA SER A 154 -4.76 -26.06 -49.34
C SER A 154 -4.36 -26.40 -47.90
N ARG A 155 -3.32 -27.24 -47.71
CA ARG A 155 -2.82 -27.59 -46.37
C ARG A 155 -2.29 -26.39 -45.57
N ASN A 156 -1.66 -25.40 -46.22
CA ASN A 156 -1.17 -24.22 -45.50
C ASN A 156 -2.29 -23.19 -45.24
N ILE A 157 -3.35 -23.19 -46.05
CA ILE A 157 -4.57 -22.43 -45.75
C ILE A 157 -5.25 -23.00 -44.50
N GLU A 158 -5.40 -24.33 -44.39
CA GLU A 158 -5.95 -24.97 -43.19
C GLU A 158 -5.14 -24.60 -41.93
N LYS A 159 -3.80 -24.70 -41.99
CA LYS A 159 -2.92 -24.29 -40.90
C LYS A 159 -3.01 -22.81 -40.56
N LEU A 160 -3.19 -21.95 -41.57
CA LEU A 160 -3.39 -20.52 -41.34
C LEU A 160 -4.70 -20.27 -40.59
N GLU A 161 -5.79 -20.94 -40.97
CA GLU A 161 -7.08 -20.80 -40.28
C GLU A 161 -7.02 -21.37 -38.85
N GLU A 162 -6.33 -22.49 -38.63
CA GLU A 162 -6.06 -23.02 -37.29
C GLU A 162 -5.26 -22.03 -36.42
N ALA A 163 -4.19 -21.43 -36.97
CA ALA A 163 -3.37 -20.44 -36.27
C ALA A 163 -4.16 -19.15 -35.96
N LYS A 164 -5.00 -18.68 -36.88
CA LYS A 164 -5.87 -17.51 -36.66
C LYS A 164 -6.85 -17.78 -35.53
N LYS A 165 -7.52 -18.93 -35.55
CA LYS A 165 -8.46 -19.33 -34.51
C LYS A 165 -7.75 -19.40 -33.15
N ALA A 166 -6.58 -20.03 -33.07
CA ALA A 166 -5.81 -20.10 -31.83
C ALA A 166 -5.41 -18.71 -31.31
N TYR A 167 -4.99 -17.80 -32.20
CA TYR A 167 -4.69 -16.41 -31.84
C TYR A 167 -5.93 -15.68 -31.31
N GLU A 168 -7.06 -15.76 -32.01
CA GLU A 168 -8.33 -15.12 -31.61
C GLU A 168 -8.84 -15.66 -30.27
N ASP A 169 -8.83 -16.99 -30.07
CA ASP A 169 -9.25 -17.64 -28.83
C ASP A 169 -8.40 -17.20 -27.62
N ILE A 170 -7.07 -17.10 -27.79
CA ILE A 170 -6.17 -16.63 -26.72
C ILE A 170 -6.42 -15.15 -26.44
N LEU A 171 -6.54 -14.33 -27.50
CA LEU A 171 -6.72 -12.89 -27.41
C LEU A 171 -8.02 -12.52 -26.69
N GLU A 172 -9.14 -13.12 -27.08
CA GLU A 172 -10.44 -12.89 -26.47
C GLU A 172 -10.40 -13.25 -24.98
N ARG A 173 -9.88 -14.44 -24.64
CA ARG A 173 -9.74 -14.89 -23.25
C ARG A 173 -8.91 -13.91 -22.41
N VAL A 174 -7.76 -13.45 -22.92
CA VAL A 174 -6.89 -12.55 -22.16
C VAL A 174 -7.51 -11.16 -22.03
N VAL A 175 -8.14 -10.64 -23.08
CA VAL A 175 -8.84 -9.34 -23.03
C VAL A 175 -9.96 -9.36 -21.99
N GLU A 176 -10.74 -10.43 -21.91
CA GLU A 176 -11.79 -10.56 -20.88
C GLU A 176 -11.20 -10.60 -19.46
N LYS A 177 -10.09 -11.32 -19.25
CA LYS A 177 -9.36 -11.28 -17.97
C LYS A 177 -8.86 -9.87 -17.64
N MET A 178 -8.31 -9.15 -18.62
CA MET A 178 -7.83 -7.78 -18.44
C MET A 178 -8.96 -6.83 -18.03
N LYS A 179 -10.13 -6.94 -18.66
CA LYS A 179 -11.33 -6.19 -18.27
C LYS A 179 -11.75 -6.51 -16.85
N ALA A 180 -11.82 -7.79 -16.50
CA ALA A 180 -12.21 -8.24 -15.17
C ALA A 180 -11.28 -7.69 -14.08
N VAL A 181 -9.97 -7.73 -14.30
CA VAL A 181 -8.99 -7.13 -13.38
C VAL A 181 -9.13 -5.61 -13.35
N TYR A 182 -9.19 -4.95 -14.51
CA TYR A 182 -9.31 -3.48 -14.57
C TYR A 182 -10.59 -2.94 -13.89
N ASN A 183 -11.66 -3.73 -13.82
CA ASN A 183 -12.89 -3.36 -13.11
C ASN A 183 -12.69 -3.24 -11.60
N LYS A 184 -11.71 -3.94 -11.01
CA LYS A 184 -11.38 -3.84 -9.58
C LYS A 184 -10.56 -2.60 -9.23
N ARG A 185 -10.09 -1.82 -10.23
CA ARG A 185 -9.15 -0.69 -10.03
C ARG A 185 -9.59 0.33 -8.98
N GLN A 186 -10.89 0.63 -8.90
CA GLN A 186 -11.38 1.65 -7.97
C GLN A 186 -11.19 1.22 -6.52
N VAL A 187 -11.36 -0.07 -6.23
CA VAL A 187 -11.12 -0.64 -4.91
C VAL A 187 -9.64 -0.56 -4.58
N ALA A 188 -8.76 -0.95 -5.50
CA ALA A 188 -7.30 -0.87 -5.30
C ALA A 188 -6.83 0.58 -5.05
N LEU A 189 -7.28 1.54 -5.87
CA LEU A 189 -6.93 2.96 -5.68
C LEU A 189 -7.43 3.52 -4.35
N LYS A 190 -8.65 3.15 -3.94
CA LYS A 190 -9.19 3.52 -2.62
C LYS A 190 -8.36 2.92 -1.50
N ALA A 191 -8.01 1.63 -1.60
CA ALA A 191 -7.17 0.95 -0.63
C ALA A 191 -5.80 1.64 -0.50
N THR A 192 -5.15 1.98 -1.62
CA THR A 192 -3.88 2.73 -1.63
C THR A 192 -4.00 4.06 -0.87
N TYR A 193 -5.04 4.85 -1.16
CA TYR A 193 -5.23 6.14 -0.50
C TYR A 193 -5.47 5.98 1.01
N VAL A 194 -6.32 5.02 1.38
CA VAL A 194 -6.65 4.72 2.79
C VAL A 194 -5.43 4.20 3.54
N ALA A 195 -4.64 3.29 2.96
CA ALA A 195 -3.43 2.76 3.58
C ALA A 195 -2.43 3.89 3.88
N TYR A 196 -2.18 4.76 2.90
CA TYR A 196 -1.26 5.89 3.08
C TYR A 196 -1.69 6.82 4.21
N TRP A 197 -2.93 7.33 4.17
CA TRP A 197 -3.39 8.29 5.19
C TRP A 197 -3.64 7.65 6.54
N SER A 198 -4.07 6.39 6.60
CA SER A 198 -4.18 5.66 7.87
C SER A 198 -2.82 5.52 8.55
N SER A 199 -1.75 5.31 7.79
CA SER A 199 -0.39 5.32 8.32
C SER A 199 0.00 6.70 8.86
N GLN A 200 -0.27 7.79 8.11
CA GLN A 200 -0.01 9.15 8.59
C GLN A 200 -0.75 9.49 9.87
N LEU A 201 -2.07 9.24 9.90
CA LEU A 201 -2.91 9.54 11.07
C LEU A 201 -2.47 8.76 12.30
N ARG A 202 -2.08 7.49 12.13
CA ARG A 202 -1.51 6.70 13.20
C ARG A 202 -0.23 7.35 13.74
N ALA A 203 0.67 7.76 12.86
CA ALA A 203 1.91 8.42 13.26
C ALA A 203 1.66 9.73 14.02
N PHE A 204 0.75 10.57 13.53
CA PHE A 204 0.34 11.80 14.21
C PHE A 204 -0.24 11.53 15.60
N ASN A 205 -1.20 10.61 15.71
CA ASN A 205 -1.83 10.29 16.99
C ASN A 205 -0.83 9.75 18.02
N LEU A 206 0.14 8.95 17.56
CA LEU A 206 1.17 8.40 18.44
C LEU A 206 2.12 9.50 18.94
N LEU A 207 2.51 10.42 18.07
CA LEU A 207 3.32 11.58 18.43
C LEU A 207 2.58 12.51 19.39
N ASP A 208 1.31 12.80 19.11
CA ASP A 208 0.43 13.63 19.93
C ASP A 208 0.30 13.08 21.35
N ALA A 209 -0.02 11.79 21.47
CA ALA A 209 -0.17 11.13 22.77
C ALA A 209 1.15 11.04 23.55
N SER A 210 2.28 10.82 22.87
CA SER A 210 3.57 10.62 23.55
C SER A 210 4.22 11.92 24.00
N LEU A 211 3.94 13.03 23.32
CA LEU A 211 4.57 14.33 23.56
C LEU A 211 3.64 15.35 24.24
N GLU A 212 2.47 14.92 24.74
CA GLU A 212 1.54 15.81 25.45
C GLU A 212 2.20 16.62 26.58
N PRO A 213 3.03 16.02 27.48
CA PRO A 213 3.66 16.78 28.55
C PRO A 213 4.62 17.86 28.02
N THR A 214 5.39 17.51 26.99
CA THR A 214 6.30 18.44 26.32
C THR A 214 5.53 19.56 25.63
N ARG A 215 4.41 19.25 24.98
CA ARG A 215 3.56 20.25 24.33
C ARG A 215 2.98 21.24 25.33
N ALA A 216 2.39 20.74 26.42
CA ALA A 216 1.79 21.58 27.44
C ALA A 216 2.81 22.56 28.05
N PHE A 217 4.03 22.08 28.33
CA PHE A 217 5.12 22.94 28.80
C PHE A 217 5.51 24.00 27.76
N VAL A 218 5.69 23.60 26.50
CA VAL A 218 6.07 24.53 25.44
C VAL A 218 5.00 25.59 25.22
N GLU A 219 3.73 25.20 25.06
CA GLU A 219 2.60 26.13 24.86
C GLU A 219 2.46 27.12 26.01
N GLY A 220 2.62 26.67 27.27
CA GLY A 220 2.64 27.55 28.44
C GLY A 220 3.84 28.51 28.50
N SER A 221 4.90 28.24 27.74
CA SER A 221 6.14 29.03 27.74
C SER A 221 6.29 29.92 26.50
N VAL A 222 5.55 29.69 25.41
CA VAL A 222 5.74 30.43 24.15
C VAL A 222 5.46 31.92 24.34
N GLU A 223 4.33 32.28 24.93
CA GLU A 223 3.94 33.68 25.08
C GLU A 223 4.89 34.45 26.00
N SER A 224 5.30 33.84 27.12
CA SER A 224 6.23 34.47 28.05
C SER A 224 7.62 34.68 27.46
N LEU A 225 8.08 33.77 26.58
CA LEU A 225 9.40 33.85 25.95
C LEU A 225 9.43 34.71 24.67
N SER A 226 8.30 34.86 23.97
CA SER A 226 8.24 35.52 22.64
C SER A 226 8.60 37.02 22.67
N GLY A 227 8.53 37.67 23.84
CA GLY A 227 8.86 39.08 24.02
C GLY A 227 10.22 39.34 24.68
N VAL A 228 10.96 38.31 25.08
CA VAL A 228 12.17 38.45 25.89
C VAL A 228 13.34 38.95 25.04
N GLN A 229 13.86 40.13 25.38
CA GLN A 229 15.07 40.68 24.77
C GLN A 229 16.30 40.43 25.63
N ILE A 230 16.84 39.22 25.57
CA ILE A 230 17.98 38.77 26.40
C ILE A 230 19.14 39.78 26.41
N LYS A 231 19.45 40.41 25.27
CA LYS A 231 20.53 41.39 25.12
C LYS A 231 20.41 42.60 26.06
N ASN A 232 19.18 42.98 26.43
CA ASN A 232 18.88 44.19 27.19
C ASN A 232 18.40 43.88 28.62
N MET A 233 18.40 42.61 29.04
CA MET A 233 17.95 42.25 30.38
C MET A 233 19.03 42.61 31.41
N THR A 234 18.61 43.32 32.46
CA THR A 234 19.40 43.48 33.67
C THR A 234 19.30 42.22 34.55
N GLU A 235 20.16 42.11 35.55
CA GLU A 235 20.10 41.01 36.53
C GLU A 235 18.77 40.99 37.29
N GLU A 236 18.23 42.18 37.59
CA GLU A 236 16.89 42.35 38.18
C GLU A 236 15.78 41.88 37.23
N ASP A 237 15.89 42.15 35.91
CA ASP A 237 14.94 41.65 34.91
C ASP A 237 14.98 40.13 34.78
N ILE A 238 16.17 39.52 34.87
CA ILE A 238 16.35 38.06 34.83
C ILE A 238 15.69 37.43 36.05
N GLN A 239 15.97 37.94 37.24
CA GLN A 239 15.43 37.38 38.47
C GLN A 239 13.91 37.51 38.53
N LYS A 240 13.38 38.69 38.18
CA LYS A 240 11.94 38.92 38.07
C LYS A 240 11.29 37.99 37.05
N PHE A 241 11.94 37.76 35.90
CA PHE A 241 11.44 36.85 34.87
C PHE A 241 11.36 35.40 35.38
N LEU A 242 12.39 34.91 36.08
CA LEU A 242 12.41 33.56 36.66
C LEU A 242 11.36 33.39 37.78
N GLU A 243 11.12 34.43 38.58
CA GLU A 243 10.09 34.44 39.63
C GLU A 243 8.66 34.51 39.08
N THR A 244 8.44 35.17 37.93
CA THR A 244 7.11 35.26 37.31
C THR A 244 6.79 34.12 36.33
N ASN A 245 7.80 33.43 35.80
CA ASN A 245 7.64 32.38 34.78
C ASN A 245 8.07 30.98 35.23
N THR A 246 8.26 30.79 36.53
CA THR A 246 8.05 29.48 37.16
C THR A 246 6.56 29.14 37.02
N THR A 247 6.17 28.55 35.89
CA THR A 247 4.76 28.37 35.51
C THR A 247 4.23 26.99 35.94
N PRO A 248 2.89 26.79 35.90
CA PRO A 248 2.08 26.30 37.00
C PRO A 248 2.22 24.79 37.28
N THR A 249 1.94 24.37 38.51
CA THR A 249 1.73 22.97 38.88
C THR A 249 0.70 22.34 37.92
N SER A 250 1.16 21.61 36.90
CA SER A 250 0.27 20.76 36.11
C SER A 250 -0.10 19.59 37.02
N THR A 251 -1.22 19.75 37.73
CA THR A 251 -1.88 18.59 38.30
C THR A 251 -2.36 17.78 37.10
N PRO A 252 -1.88 16.55 36.89
CA PRO A 252 -2.32 15.74 35.77
C PRO A 252 -3.84 15.64 35.88
N LYS A 253 -4.55 16.10 34.84
CA LYS A 253 -5.99 15.93 34.74
C LYS A 253 -6.20 14.42 34.66
N LYS A 254 -6.57 13.82 35.80
CA LYS A 254 -6.91 12.40 35.90
C LYS A 254 -8.19 12.22 35.06
N THR A 255 -8.03 11.96 33.77
CA THR A 255 -9.12 11.50 32.94
C THR A 255 -9.53 10.16 33.51
N ALA A 256 -10.62 10.15 34.28
CA ALA A 256 -11.25 8.94 34.74
C ALA A 256 -11.59 8.12 33.50
N VAL A 257 -10.84 7.03 33.28
CA VAL A 257 -11.31 5.92 32.46
C VAL A 257 -12.51 5.34 33.21
N THR A 258 -13.68 5.88 32.92
CA THR A 258 -14.94 5.23 33.26
C THR A 258 -15.05 4.09 32.26
N ALA A 259 -14.70 2.88 32.70
CA ALA A 259 -15.06 1.67 31.99
C ALA A 259 -16.59 1.56 32.03
N GLU A 260 -17.26 2.17 31.05
CA GLU A 260 -18.64 1.81 30.72
C GLU A 260 -18.60 0.44 30.04
N THR A 261 -18.68 -0.59 30.88
CA THR A 261 -19.12 -1.92 30.48
C THR A 261 -20.56 -1.79 29.99
N LYS A 262 -20.74 -1.53 28.70
CA LYS A 262 -22.05 -1.61 28.07
C LYS A 262 -22.40 -3.09 27.94
N ALA A 263 -23.15 -3.58 28.93
CA ALA A 263 -23.76 -4.90 28.90
C ALA A 263 -24.60 -5.04 27.62
N LEU A 264 -24.34 -6.12 26.88
CA LEU A 264 -25.23 -6.59 25.81
C LEU A 264 -26.61 -6.93 26.43
N PRO A 265 -27.72 -6.65 25.73
CA PRO A 265 -29.03 -7.09 26.17
C PRO A 265 -29.15 -8.60 26.00
N THR A 266 -29.36 -9.29 27.11
CA THR A 266 -29.87 -10.65 27.15
C THR A 266 -31.34 -10.65 26.70
N SER A 267 -31.66 -11.52 25.76
CA SER A 267 -33.02 -12.01 25.53
C SER A 267 -32.96 -13.50 25.18
N PRO A 268 -34.00 -14.28 25.50
CA PRO A 268 -33.78 -15.55 26.17
C PRO A 268 -34.36 -16.77 25.42
N VAL A 269 -33.88 -17.95 25.84
CA VAL A 269 -34.43 -19.33 25.78
C VAL A 269 -34.57 -20.02 24.41
N GLU A 270 -33.90 -21.17 24.29
CA GLU A 270 -34.46 -22.53 24.04
C GLU A 270 -33.26 -23.48 23.81
N ASP A 271 -32.82 -24.19 24.84
CA ASP A 271 -33.11 -25.61 25.10
C ASP A 271 -32.97 -26.52 23.87
N SER A 272 -31.84 -27.23 23.79
CA SER A 272 -31.76 -28.55 23.17
C SER A 272 -30.51 -29.26 23.70
N THR A 273 -30.81 -30.36 24.36
CA THR A 273 -29.95 -31.36 24.97
C THR A 273 -29.21 -32.15 23.90
N GLU A 274 -27.89 -32.34 24.04
CA GLU A 274 -27.23 -33.62 23.73
C GLU A 274 -25.77 -33.62 24.22
N ALA A 275 -25.45 -34.55 25.13
CA ALA A 275 -24.08 -35.00 25.39
C ALA A 275 -23.65 -35.95 24.26
N PRO A 276 -22.35 -36.21 24.00
CA PRO A 276 -21.69 -37.24 24.81
C PRO A 276 -20.15 -37.17 24.97
N ALA A 277 -19.74 -37.91 26.02
CA ALA A 277 -18.58 -38.82 26.13
C ALA A 277 -17.14 -38.28 26.32
N GLU A 278 -16.62 -38.62 27.50
CA GLU A 278 -15.20 -38.78 27.85
C GLU A 278 -14.48 -39.79 26.93
N PRO A 279 -13.15 -39.69 26.80
CA PRO A 279 -12.31 -40.85 26.58
C PRO A 279 -11.45 -41.16 27.82
N THR A 280 -11.73 -42.33 28.36
CA THR A 280 -10.98 -43.07 29.37
C THR A 280 -9.53 -43.28 28.94
N ALA A 281 -8.62 -43.11 29.89
CA ALA A 281 -7.23 -43.54 29.80
C ALA A 281 -7.14 -45.07 29.63
N THR A 282 -6.21 -45.54 28.80
CA THR A 282 -5.65 -46.88 28.96
C THR A 282 -4.19 -46.88 28.54
N ALA A 283 -3.35 -47.30 29.47
CA ALA A 283 -1.96 -47.66 29.26
C ALA A 283 -1.87 -49.00 28.52
N ILE A 284 -0.93 -49.11 27.58
CA ILE A 284 0.11 -50.15 27.38
C ILE A 284 1.04 -49.61 26.28
#